data_AF-A0A950GTN5-F1
#
_entry.id   AF-A0A950GTN5-F1
#
_cell.length_a   1.000
_cell.length_b   1.000
_cell.length_c   1.000
_cell.angle_alpha   90.00
_cell.angle_beta   90.00
_cell.angle_gamma   90.00
#
_symmetry.space_group_name_H-M   'P 1'
#
loop_
_entity.id
_entity.type
_entity.pdbx_description
1 polymer ?
#
loop_
_entity_poly.entity_id
_entity_poly.type
_entity_poly.pdbx_seq_one_letter_code
_entity_poly.pdbx_strand_id
1 'polypeptide(L)'
;MLRAGRELLWEEGLAVGAEHVTFSRVFARLEATEGVRVTHASVIKRIWRNQEAYQTAVVARLAAADQWNVGKQLDAQLVWAIDSIEPDAEASDEARWRAAIKVVRTGGAATFDSVVRSRVWPRFAGIWALAMADSDCERMAPIVAALTEGERRDARRFEGTYAAALDILGLRVRFPFTLHQFSVLLGAYTEGSAIRDRVDSTMSQPIERPTGPAGEAEAWTPFTVGLEALTRAFLEVDPDWTPPDPAHDRGAPCRPAASEVGSPTTLEECTDDVPAGAAPRAGPTVGPAAPSRRRREELRELLLSTGVDLLVEDGLASGAAHLGFRRVFDRVEAATGTRPHNAAVIGRIWPNQAAFQQDVLLSVVAEATEIMAGTADELPPALVTFDRSTVEARWRSLGQLCRTGGALTVEALGASRRWQRWVGVWALVTAGSERSVDASTPVREALRQGFGVTATRYEGLLLLVVGHLGFRLRPGLTLRHLTTAATALIEGCVLRYQGRARSTGFVVRPTGPNGEDEEWTVFSVGLEALLRGFLEVDEGS
;
A
#
# COMPACT_ATOMS: atom_id res chain seq x y z
N MET A 1 6.92 -2.50 29.72
CA MET A 1 7.94 -2.83 28.69
C MET A 1 7.45 -2.64 27.27
N LEU A 2 6.51 -3.43 26.73
CA LEU A 2 6.05 -3.27 25.34
C LEU A 2 5.58 -1.83 25.02
N ARG A 3 4.85 -1.18 25.93
CA ARG A 3 4.46 0.24 25.82
C ARG A 3 5.68 1.17 25.68
N ALA A 4 6.67 1.06 26.56
CA ALA A 4 7.90 1.86 26.50
C ALA A 4 8.73 1.56 25.24
N GLY A 5 8.80 0.30 24.80
CA GLY A 5 9.47 -0.06 23.55
C GLY A 5 8.78 0.56 22.32
N ARG A 6 7.44 0.57 22.33
CA ARG A 6 6.63 1.22 21.30
C ARG A 6 6.84 2.74 21.28
N GLU A 7 6.87 3.39 22.44
CA GLU A 7 7.15 4.82 22.56
C GLU A 7 8.55 5.18 22.03
N LEU A 8 9.57 4.37 22.35
CA LEU A 8 10.92 4.56 21.79
C LEU A 8 10.91 4.46 20.27
N LEU A 9 10.30 3.41 19.72
CA LEU A 9 10.18 3.22 18.28
C LEU A 9 9.36 4.36 17.62
N TRP A 10 8.39 4.91 18.35
CA TRP A 10 7.58 6.04 17.92
C TRP A 10 8.39 7.34 17.81
N GLU A 11 9.16 7.64 18.86
CA GLU A 11 9.99 8.84 18.98
C GLU A 11 11.14 8.84 17.96
N GLU A 12 11.74 7.67 17.71
CA GLU A 12 12.91 7.54 16.86
C GLU A 12 12.56 7.29 15.38
N GLY A 13 11.37 6.73 15.12
CA GLY A 13 10.90 6.37 13.79
C GLY A 13 11.32 4.96 13.37
N LEU A 14 10.56 4.39 12.43
CA LEU A 14 10.81 3.03 11.93
C LEU A 14 12.06 2.92 11.06
N ALA A 15 12.52 4.03 10.48
CA ALA A 15 13.73 4.07 9.66
C ALA A 15 14.99 3.69 10.45
N VAL A 16 14.96 3.91 11.77
CA VAL A 16 16.03 3.50 12.69
C VAL A 16 15.98 1.98 12.92
N GLY A 17 14.83 1.34 12.75
CA GLY A 17 14.64 -0.11 12.88
C GLY A 17 14.34 -0.57 14.32
N ALA A 18 13.70 -1.74 14.44
CA ALA A 18 13.21 -2.27 15.72
C ALA A 18 14.35 -2.74 16.65
N GLU A 19 15.50 -3.08 16.08
CA GLU A 19 16.77 -3.39 16.73
C GLU A 19 17.21 -2.36 17.81
N HIS A 20 16.87 -1.08 17.62
CA HIS A 20 17.25 0.02 18.51
C HIS A 20 16.38 0.02 19.77
N VAL A 21 15.28 -0.72 19.76
CA VAL A 21 14.47 -0.99 20.94
C VAL A 21 15.12 -2.14 21.71
N THR A 22 16.26 -1.86 22.34
CA THR A 22 16.99 -2.84 23.17
C THR A 22 16.41 -2.91 24.58
N PHE A 23 16.64 -4.03 25.27
CA PHE A 23 16.25 -4.15 26.68
C PHE A 23 16.83 -3.03 27.53
N SER A 24 18.13 -2.73 27.38
CA SER A 24 18.81 -1.69 28.16
C SER A 24 18.15 -0.32 28.01
N ARG A 25 17.77 0.05 26.79
CA ARG A 25 17.12 1.35 26.53
C ARG A 25 15.71 1.42 27.10
N VAL A 26 14.96 0.32 26.98
CA VAL A 26 13.61 0.22 27.55
C VAL A 26 13.67 0.25 29.07
N PHE A 27 14.64 -0.41 29.70
CA PHE A 27 14.85 -0.37 31.15
C PHE A 27 15.18 1.04 31.62
N ALA A 28 16.14 1.70 30.95
CA ALA A 28 16.51 3.07 31.26
C ALA A 28 15.31 4.02 31.14
N ARG A 29 14.46 3.83 30.11
CA ARG A 29 13.24 4.62 29.96
C ARG A 29 12.24 4.35 31.09
N LEU A 30 11.95 3.09 31.41
CA LEU A 30 11.02 2.74 32.49
C LEU A 30 11.48 3.26 33.85
N GLU A 31 12.78 3.21 34.13
CA GLU A 31 13.35 3.77 35.35
C GLU A 31 13.18 5.30 35.38
N ALA A 32 13.44 5.98 34.25
CA ALA A 32 13.30 7.43 34.15
C ALA A 32 11.84 7.93 34.19
N THR A 33 10.91 7.24 33.55
CA THR A 33 9.51 7.69 33.39
C THR A 33 8.57 7.13 34.44
N GLU A 34 8.85 5.94 34.98
CA GLU A 34 7.94 5.23 35.89
C GLU A 34 8.61 4.84 37.21
N GLY A 35 9.93 5.08 37.39
CA GLY A 35 10.67 4.64 38.58
C GLY A 35 10.79 3.13 38.72
N VAL A 36 10.47 2.37 37.65
CA VAL A 36 10.45 0.91 37.67
C VAL A 36 11.79 0.36 37.18
N ARG A 37 12.54 -0.28 38.08
CA ARG A 37 13.79 -0.94 37.73
C ARG A 37 13.55 -2.38 37.27
N VAL A 38 13.96 -2.68 36.03
CA VAL A 38 13.85 -4.01 35.41
C VAL A 38 15.26 -4.51 35.06
N THR A 39 15.48 -5.83 35.14
CA THR A 39 16.79 -6.44 34.84
C THR A 39 16.68 -7.48 33.74
N HIS A 40 17.79 -7.76 33.06
CA HIS A 40 17.85 -8.84 32.07
C HIS A 40 17.40 -10.18 32.64
N ALA A 41 17.83 -10.54 33.85
CA ALA A 41 17.47 -11.78 34.51
C ALA A 41 15.96 -11.91 34.79
N SER A 42 15.25 -10.78 34.94
CA SER A 42 13.80 -10.78 35.16
C SER A 42 12.97 -11.02 33.90
N VAL A 43 13.55 -10.84 32.70
CA VAL A 43 12.79 -10.86 31.43
C VAL A 43 13.30 -11.87 30.41
N ILE A 44 14.62 -12.02 30.26
CA ILE A 44 15.22 -12.93 29.27
C ILE A 44 15.01 -14.37 29.72
N LYS A 45 14.53 -15.21 28.80
CA LYS A 45 14.08 -16.60 28.98
C LYS A 45 12.89 -16.79 29.93
N ARG A 46 12.43 -15.74 30.64
CA ARG A 46 11.25 -15.76 31.51
C ARG A 46 10.00 -15.25 30.81
N ILE A 47 10.12 -14.13 30.10
CA ILE A 47 9.02 -13.50 29.35
C ILE A 47 9.30 -13.60 27.86
N TRP A 48 10.52 -13.26 27.43
CA TRP A 48 10.96 -13.36 26.04
C TRP A 48 12.21 -14.21 25.93
N ARG A 49 12.29 -15.07 24.92
CA ARG A 49 13.44 -15.95 24.69
C ARG A 49 14.76 -15.19 24.57
N ASN A 50 14.73 -14.07 23.85
CA ASN A 50 15.87 -13.19 23.56
C ASN A 50 15.39 -11.77 23.22
N GLN A 51 16.31 -10.88 22.85
CA GLN A 51 15.99 -9.50 22.47
C GLN A 51 15.16 -9.42 21.18
N GLU A 52 15.45 -10.28 20.21
CA GLU A 52 14.72 -10.33 18.94
C GLU A 52 13.24 -10.67 19.16
N ALA A 53 12.92 -11.68 19.97
CA ALA A 53 11.55 -12.02 20.33
C ALA A 53 10.82 -10.85 21.03
N TYR A 54 11.53 -10.07 21.84
CA TYR A 54 10.99 -8.85 22.43
C TYR A 54 10.72 -7.77 21.37
N GLN A 55 11.64 -7.56 20.42
CA GLN A 55 11.49 -6.59 19.34
C GLN A 55 10.33 -6.95 18.42
N THR A 56 10.21 -8.21 18.02
CA THR A 56 9.05 -8.73 17.29
C THR A 56 7.75 -8.46 18.03
N ALA A 57 7.71 -8.72 19.35
CA ALA A 57 6.53 -8.44 20.15
C ALA A 57 6.20 -6.94 20.23
N VAL A 58 7.21 -6.05 20.24
CA VAL A 58 7.00 -4.59 20.19
C VAL A 58 6.41 -4.18 18.84
N VAL A 59 6.96 -4.67 17.72
CA VAL A 59 6.46 -4.35 16.36
C VAL A 59 5.07 -4.93 16.15
N ALA A 60 4.82 -6.18 16.56
CA ALA A 60 3.49 -6.79 16.49
C ALA A 60 2.47 -6.01 17.35
N ARG A 61 2.89 -5.51 18.52
CA ARG A 61 2.01 -4.66 19.35
C ARG A 61 1.76 -3.29 18.74
N LEU A 62 2.74 -2.74 18.02
CA LEU A 62 2.62 -1.49 17.25
C LEU A 62 1.64 -1.69 16.08
N ALA A 63 1.79 -2.78 15.33
CA ALA A 63 0.88 -3.22 14.27
C ALA A 63 -0.56 -3.45 14.75
N ALA A 64 -0.73 -4.10 15.91
CA ALA A 64 -2.04 -4.39 16.49
C ALA A 64 -2.72 -3.19 17.15
N ALA A 65 -1.98 -2.09 17.39
CA ALA A 65 -2.55 -0.95 18.08
C ALA A 65 -3.48 -0.19 17.12
N ASP A 66 -4.68 0.14 17.61
CA ASP A 66 -5.62 1.08 16.98
C ASP A 66 -5.04 2.50 17.07
N GLN A 67 -3.93 2.73 16.37
CA GLN A 67 -3.19 3.98 16.44
C GLN A 67 -3.74 5.01 15.49
N TRP A 68 -4.40 4.54 14.44
CA TRP A 68 -4.77 5.40 13.34
C TRP A 68 -5.95 6.29 13.70
N ASN A 69 -6.84 5.86 14.62
CA ASN A 69 -8.07 6.56 15.00
C ASN A 69 -8.88 7.04 13.78
N VAL A 70 -8.59 6.55 12.58
CA VAL A 70 -9.19 7.03 11.34
C VAL A 70 -10.59 6.55 11.19
N GLY A 71 -10.98 5.45 11.85
CA GLY A 71 -12.39 5.21 12.05
C GLY A 71 -13.06 6.44 12.68
N LYS A 72 -12.54 7.02 13.78
CA LYS A 72 -13.20 8.18 14.41
C LYS A 72 -13.12 9.43 13.53
N GLN A 73 -12.02 9.60 12.80
CA GLN A 73 -11.88 10.75 11.92
C GLN A 73 -12.77 10.63 10.69
N LEU A 74 -12.84 9.45 10.06
CA LEU A 74 -13.78 9.15 9.00
C LEU A 74 -15.20 9.33 9.48
N ASP A 75 -15.57 8.78 10.65
CA ASP A 75 -16.89 8.97 11.26
C ASP A 75 -17.21 10.47 11.35
N ALA A 76 -16.28 11.28 11.88
CA ALA A 76 -16.47 12.72 12.00
C ALA A 76 -16.57 13.44 10.64
N GLN A 77 -15.75 13.08 9.65
CA GLN A 77 -15.78 13.70 8.32
C GLN A 77 -17.03 13.31 7.54
N LEU A 78 -17.48 12.06 7.68
CA LEU A 78 -18.67 11.55 7.02
C LEU A 78 -19.94 12.16 7.62
N VAL A 79 -20.04 12.23 8.95
CA VAL A 79 -21.15 12.93 9.63
C VAL A 79 -21.18 14.39 9.22
N TRP A 80 -20.04 15.10 9.25
CA TRP A 80 -19.98 16.49 8.79
C TRP A 80 -20.42 16.65 7.32
N ALA A 81 -19.98 15.76 6.43
CA ALA A 81 -20.35 15.81 5.03
C ALA A 81 -21.86 15.53 4.82
N ILE A 82 -22.42 14.58 5.57
CA ILE A 82 -23.86 14.26 5.56
C ILE A 82 -24.68 15.42 6.10
N ASP A 83 -24.28 16.02 7.22
CA ASP A 83 -24.95 17.19 7.82
C ASP A 83 -24.93 18.41 6.89
N SER A 84 -24.03 18.43 5.90
CA SER A 84 -23.94 19.49 4.89
C SER A 84 -24.87 19.29 3.69
N ILE A 85 -25.58 18.15 3.61
CA ILE A 85 -26.54 17.84 2.55
C ILE A 85 -27.81 18.67 2.77
N GLU A 86 -28.37 19.22 1.69
CA GLU A 86 -29.62 19.97 1.76
C GLU A 86 -30.81 19.02 1.96
N PRO A 87 -31.85 19.43 2.72
CA PRO A 87 -33.01 18.57 3.04
C PRO A 87 -33.74 18.01 1.80
N ASP A 88 -33.69 18.73 0.68
CA ASP A 88 -34.36 18.32 -0.57
C ASP A 88 -33.66 17.16 -1.31
N ALA A 89 -32.56 16.62 -0.76
CA ALA A 89 -31.89 15.42 -1.27
C ALA A 89 -32.79 14.17 -1.29
N GLU A 90 -33.88 14.18 -0.53
CA GLU A 90 -34.80 13.04 -0.33
C GLU A 90 -35.79 12.83 -1.48
N ALA A 91 -35.91 13.79 -2.41
CA ALA A 91 -37.05 13.84 -3.33
C ALA A 91 -36.92 12.99 -4.61
N SER A 92 -35.71 12.55 -4.99
CA SER A 92 -35.50 11.76 -6.22
C SER A 92 -34.19 10.98 -6.23
N ASP A 93 -34.09 9.96 -7.08
CA ASP A 93 -32.86 9.20 -7.35
C ASP A 93 -31.67 10.09 -7.72
N GLU A 94 -31.92 11.12 -8.52
CA GLU A 94 -30.90 12.08 -8.94
C GLU A 94 -30.45 12.97 -7.78
N ALA A 95 -31.37 13.37 -6.90
CA ALA A 95 -31.06 14.15 -5.71
C ALA A 95 -30.21 13.33 -4.72
N ARG A 96 -30.56 12.05 -4.52
CA ARG A 96 -29.77 11.10 -3.71
C ARG A 96 -28.36 10.91 -4.24
N TRP A 97 -28.21 10.72 -5.56
CA TRP A 97 -26.88 10.66 -6.16
C TRP A 97 -26.10 11.95 -6.00
N ARG A 98 -26.71 13.11 -6.24
CA ARG A 98 -26.04 14.41 -6.05
C ARG A 98 -25.53 14.57 -4.61
N ALA A 99 -26.33 14.18 -3.63
CA ALA A 99 -25.94 14.18 -2.23
C ALA A 99 -24.75 13.24 -1.96
N ALA A 100 -24.80 11.99 -2.45
CA ALA A 100 -23.70 11.05 -2.32
C ALA A 100 -22.40 11.54 -2.98
N ILE A 101 -22.50 12.16 -4.15
CA ILE A 101 -21.36 12.76 -4.86
C ILE A 101 -20.79 13.94 -4.07
N LYS A 102 -21.64 14.77 -3.44
CA LYS A 102 -21.19 15.85 -2.54
C LYS A 102 -20.42 15.29 -1.34
N VAL A 103 -20.91 14.20 -0.73
CA VAL A 103 -20.22 13.51 0.37
C VAL A 103 -18.86 12.96 -0.06
N VAL A 104 -18.80 12.29 -1.22
CA VAL A 104 -17.55 11.79 -1.81
C VAL A 104 -16.56 12.93 -2.05
N ARG A 105 -17.02 14.05 -2.63
CA ARG A 105 -16.17 15.19 -2.96
C ARG A 105 -15.62 15.87 -1.71
N THR A 106 -16.47 16.17 -0.74
CA THR A 106 -16.09 16.95 0.44
C THR A 106 -15.53 16.08 1.57
N GLY A 107 -16.29 15.07 2.01
CA GLY A 107 -15.90 14.14 3.05
C GLY A 107 -14.76 13.21 2.61
N GLY A 108 -14.78 12.75 1.35
CA GLY A 108 -13.67 11.98 0.79
C GLY A 108 -12.37 12.78 0.71
N ALA A 109 -12.40 14.01 0.21
CA ALA A 109 -11.21 14.88 0.20
C ALA A 109 -10.67 15.16 1.61
N ALA A 110 -11.54 15.47 2.57
CA ALA A 110 -11.13 15.75 3.95
C ALA A 110 -10.53 14.50 4.64
N THR A 111 -11.11 13.32 4.38
CA THR A 111 -10.57 12.04 4.85
C THR A 111 -9.18 11.79 4.24
N PHE A 112 -9.03 12.02 2.94
CA PHE A 112 -7.74 11.85 2.26
C PHE A 112 -6.67 12.81 2.79
N ASP A 113 -6.99 14.10 2.94
CA ASP A 113 -6.07 15.11 3.48
C ASP A 113 -5.64 14.74 4.90
N SER A 114 -6.56 14.22 5.73
CA SER A 114 -6.20 13.66 7.02
C SER A 114 -5.16 12.54 6.93
N VAL A 115 -5.39 11.58 6.02
CA VAL A 115 -4.49 10.43 5.85
C VAL A 115 -3.09 10.90 5.44
N VAL A 116 -3.03 11.81 4.48
CA VAL A 116 -1.78 12.40 3.96
C VAL A 116 -1.05 13.21 5.03
N ARG A 117 -1.76 13.99 5.85
CA ARG A 117 -1.13 14.85 6.88
C ARG A 117 -0.73 14.13 8.15
N SER A 118 -1.27 12.94 8.38
CA SER A 118 -1.02 12.31 9.65
C SER A 118 0.39 11.75 9.78
N ARG A 119 0.91 11.84 11.01
CA ARG A 119 2.22 11.31 11.40
C ARG A 119 2.19 9.81 11.68
N VAL A 120 1.01 9.22 11.86
CA VAL A 120 0.87 7.82 12.31
C VAL A 120 0.88 6.85 11.11
N TRP A 121 0.13 7.15 10.06
CA TRP A 121 -0.05 6.24 8.92
C TRP A 121 1.20 5.95 8.12
N PRO A 122 2.13 6.87 7.84
CA PRO A 122 3.37 6.49 7.17
C PRO A 122 4.14 5.43 7.96
N ARG A 123 4.06 5.46 9.30
CA ARG A 123 4.67 4.41 10.12
C ARG A 123 3.90 3.09 9.99
N PHE A 124 2.57 3.11 10.02
CA PHE A 124 1.77 1.91 9.81
C PHE A 124 2.02 1.27 8.43
N ALA A 125 1.96 2.06 7.36
CA ALA A 125 2.33 1.65 6.00
C ALA A 125 3.77 1.15 5.96
N GLY A 126 4.65 1.78 6.75
CA GLY A 126 6.01 1.33 7.04
C GLY A 126 6.07 -0.12 7.51
N ILE A 127 5.37 -0.44 8.60
CA ILE A 127 5.35 -1.80 9.18
C ILE A 127 4.78 -2.80 8.17
N TRP A 128 3.73 -2.42 7.43
CA TRP A 128 3.17 -3.26 6.36
C TRP A 128 4.19 -3.59 5.28
N ALA A 129 4.84 -2.57 4.72
CA ALA A 129 5.84 -2.77 3.70
C ALA A 129 7.01 -3.63 4.19
N LEU A 130 7.45 -3.43 5.45
CA LEU A 130 8.47 -4.22 6.09
C LEU A 130 8.05 -5.69 6.24
N ALA A 131 6.83 -5.93 6.72
CA ALA A 131 6.28 -7.27 6.88
C ALA A 131 6.09 -7.99 5.54
N MET A 132 5.71 -7.26 4.48
CA MET A 132 5.55 -7.80 3.13
C MET A 132 6.90 -8.16 2.49
N ALA A 133 7.91 -7.29 2.65
CA ALA A 133 9.24 -7.52 2.10
C ALA A 133 9.95 -8.74 2.70
N ASP A 134 9.54 -9.17 3.89
CA ASP A 134 10.14 -10.28 4.65
C ASP A 134 9.11 -11.33 5.06
N SER A 135 8.08 -11.55 4.23
CA SER A 135 6.93 -12.41 4.56
C SER A 135 7.29 -13.90 4.74
N ASP A 136 8.42 -14.35 4.19
CA ASP A 136 8.95 -15.71 4.38
C ASP A 136 9.67 -15.90 5.74
N CYS A 137 9.95 -14.81 6.46
CA CYS A 137 10.64 -14.87 7.74
C CYS A 137 9.66 -15.22 8.86
N GLU A 138 9.95 -16.30 9.60
CA GLU A 138 9.15 -16.75 10.75
C GLU A 138 8.92 -15.62 11.77
N ARG A 139 9.90 -14.72 11.90
CA ARG A 139 9.81 -13.54 12.75
C ARG A 139 8.69 -12.58 12.35
N MET A 140 8.36 -12.49 11.06
CA MET A 140 7.32 -11.60 10.56
C MET A 140 5.93 -12.17 10.75
N ALA A 141 5.76 -13.49 10.91
CA ALA A 141 4.44 -14.10 11.01
C ALA A 141 3.54 -13.48 12.12
N PRO A 142 4.02 -13.20 13.35
CA PRO A 142 3.22 -12.51 14.36
C PRO A 142 2.86 -11.07 14.00
N ILE A 143 3.73 -10.37 13.25
CA ILE A 143 3.51 -8.98 12.81
C ILE A 143 2.46 -8.97 11.70
N VAL A 144 2.62 -9.82 10.69
CA VAL A 144 1.66 -10.06 9.60
C VAL A 144 0.29 -10.39 10.19
N ALA A 145 0.20 -11.34 11.12
CA ALA A 145 -1.06 -11.71 11.77
C ALA A 145 -1.71 -10.52 12.50
N ALA A 146 -0.92 -9.72 13.22
CA ALA A 146 -1.40 -8.53 13.92
C ALA A 146 -1.91 -7.45 12.96
N LEU A 147 -1.20 -7.21 11.86
CA LEU A 147 -1.60 -6.27 10.81
C LEU A 147 -2.90 -6.73 10.14
N THR A 148 -3.00 -8.00 9.75
CA THR A 148 -4.19 -8.57 9.10
C THR A 148 -5.41 -8.50 10.00
N GLU A 149 -5.27 -8.79 11.30
CA GLU A 149 -6.41 -8.64 12.22
C GLU A 149 -6.79 -7.18 12.46
N GLY A 150 -5.80 -6.27 12.50
CA GLY A 150 -6.05 -4.83 12.52
C GLY A 150 -6.86 -4.38 11.31
N GLU A 151 -6.43 -4.77 10.11
CA GLU A 151 -7.11 -4.46 8.85
C GLU A 151 -8.55 -5.00 8.82
N ARG A 152 -8.78 -6.24 9.28
CA ARG A 152 -10.14 -6.80 9.39
C ARG A 152 -11.02 -6.01 10.35
N ARG A 153 -10.46 -5.56 11.48
CA ARG A 153 -11.19 -4.72 12.44
C ARG A 153 -11.54 -3.37 11.83
N ASP A 154 -10.61 -2.75 11.13
CA ASP A 154 -10.82 -1.46 10.47
C ASP A 154 -11.83 -1.59 9.33
N ALA A 155 -11.74 -2.64 8.51
CA ALA A 155 -12.72 -2.93 7.46
C ALA A 155 -14.14 -3.08 8.02
N ARG A 156 -14.33 -3.91 9.07
CA ARG A 156 -15.64 -4.07 9.73
C ARG A 156 -16.19 -2.74 10.27
N ARG A 157 -15.31 -1.89 10.80
CA ARG A 157 -15.70 -0.57 11.30
C ARG A 157 -16.15 0.32 10.14
N PHE A 158 -15.36 0.41 9.08
CA PHE A 158 -15.70 1.18 7.89
C PHE A 158 -16.98 0.69 7.22
N GLU A 159 -17.21 -0.63 7.17
CA GLU A 159 -18.48 -1.20 6.73
C GLU A 159 -19.66 -0.67 7.55
N GLY A 160 -19.56 -0.61 8.88
CA GLY A 160 -20.60 -0.03 9.73
C GLY A 160 -20.84 1.46 9.43
N THR A 161 -19.78 2.23 9.28
CA THR A 161 -19.82 3.67 8.93
C THR A 161 -20.44 3.89 7.55
N TYR A 162 -20.05 3.09 6.56
CA TYR A 162 -20.60 3.17 5.21
C TYR A 162 -22.06 2.70 5.17
N ALA A 163 -22.42 1.61 5.85
CA ALA A 163 -23.81 1.14 5.93
C ALA A 163 -24.74 2.24 6.45
N ALA A 164 -24.34 2.93 7.53
CA ALA A 164 -25.11 4.05 8.07
C ALA A 164 -25.25 5.21 7.07
N ALA A 165 -24.17 5.56 6.36
CA ALA A 165 -24.25 6.62 5.34
C ALA A 165 -25.10 6.23 4.12
N LEU A 166 -25.01 4.97 3.68
CA LEU A 166 -25.83 4.46 2.58
C LEU A 166 -27.31 4.46 2.95
N ASP A 167 -27.64 4.07 4.18
CA ASP A 167 -29.00 4.13 4.72
C ASP A 167 -29.53 5.56 4.76
N ILE A 168 -28.72 6.55 5.17
CA ILE A 168 -29.15 7.95 5.14
C ILE A 168 -29.34 8.46 3.70
N LEU A 169 -28.48 8.05 2.77
CA LEU A 169 -28.50 8.50 1.38
C LEU A 169 -29.51 7.75 0.50
N GLY A 170 -30.17 6.73 1.01
CA GLY A 170 -31.05 5.85 0.24
C GLY A 170 -30.33 5.12 -0.89
N LEU A 171 -29.10 4.68 -0.62
CA LEU A 171 -28.27 3.90 -1.51
C LEU A 171 -28.09 2.49 -0.95
N ARG A 172 -27.81 1.53 -1.83
CA ARG A 172 -27.39 0.18 -1.45
C ARG A 172 -26.23 -0.30 -2.32
N VAL A 173 -25.54 -1.32 -1.85
CA VAL A 173 -24.51 -1.99 -2.66
C VAL A 173 -25.19 -2.73 -3.80
N ARG A 174 -24.67 -2.54 -5.01
CA ARG A 174 -25.12 -3.20 -6.25
C ARG A 174 -24.77 -4.67 -6.21
N PHE A 175 -25.72 -5.55 -6.52
CA PHE A 175 -25.44 -6.97 -6.74
C PHE A 175 -24.57 -7.14 -7.99
N PRO A 176 -23.52 -7.99 -7.99
CA PRO A 176 -23.16 -9.02 -7.01
C PRO A 176 -22.11 -8.60 -5.96
N PHE A 177 -21.89 -7.29 -5.76
CA PHE A 177 -20.90 -6.80 -4.81
C PHE A 177 -21.38 -6.87 -3.36
N THR A 178 -20.42 -6.84 -2.46
CA THR A 178 -20.66 -6.74 -1.01
C THR A 178 -20.10 -5.44 -0.46
N LEU A 179 -20.63 -4.99 0.68
CA LEU A 179 -20.12 -3.81 1.37
C LEU A 179 -18.66 -3.98 1.79
N HIS A 180 -18.28 -5.20 2.18
CA HIS A 180 -16.89 -5.55 2.49
C HIS A 180 -15.95 -5.30 1.29
N GLN A 181 -16.31 -5.78 0.10
CA GLN A 181 -15.50 -5.58 -1.12
C GLN A 181 -15.37 -4.09 -1.47
N PHE A 182 -16.47 -3.34 -1.35
CA PHE A 182 -16.43 -1.88 -1.53
C PHE A 182 -15.49 -1.22 -0.52
N SER A 183 -15.61 -1.56 0.77
CA SER A 183 -14.78 -1.00 1.84
C SER A 183 -13.29 -1.33 1.67
N VAL A 184 -12.95 -2.57 1.32
CA VAL A 184 -11.57 -3.00 1.07
C VAL A 184 -10.98 -2.23 -0.11
N LEU A 185 -11.74 -2.08 -1.20
CA LEU A 185 -11.29 -1.35 -2.39
C LEU A 185 -11.10 0.15 -2.10
N LEU A 186 -12.00 0.78 -1.34
CA LEU A 186 -11.85 2.17 -0.91
C LEU A 186 -10.62 2.37 -0.02
N GLY A 187 -10.40 1.46 0.93
CA GLY A 187 -9.21 1.46 1.79
C GLY A 187 -7.92 1.35 0.98
N ALA A 188 -7.86 0.38 0.06
CA ALA A 188 -6.74 0.20 -0.87
C ALA A 188 -6.49 1.47 -1.70
N TYR A 189 -7.53 2.00 -2.34
CA TYR A 189 -7.41 3.21 -3.17
C TYR A 189 -6.91 4.42 -2.36
N THR A 190 -7.44 4.62 -1.16
CA THR A 190 -7.06 5.72 -0.27
C THR A 190 -5.62 5.59 0.19
N GLU A 191 -5.20 4.41 0.62
CA GLU A 191 -3.84 4.17 1.06
C GLU A 191 -2.84 4.35 -0.07
N GLY A 192 -3.04 3.68 -1.21
CA GLY A 192 -2.14 3.83 -2.35
C GLY A 192 -2.09 5.27 -2.88
N SER A 193 -3.21 6.00 -2.82
CA SER A 193 -3.24 7.43 -3.18
C SER A 193 -2.42 8.26 -2.20
N ALA A 194 -2.52 7.97 -0.90
CA ALA A 194 -1.77 8.71 0.13
C ALA A 194 -0.28 8.37 0.08
N ILE A 195 0.07 7.18 -0.40
CA ILE A 195 1.46 6.76 -0.60
C ILE A 195 2.12 7.66 -1.64
N ARG A 196 1.40 7.85 -2.74
CA ARG A 196 1.85 8.68 -3.86
C ARG A 196 1.88 10.14 -3.50
N ASP A 197 0.84 10.66 -2.88
CA ASP A 197 0.71 12.11 -2.60
C ASP A 197 1.87 12.66 -1.76
N ARG A 198 2.47 11.82 -0.91
CA ARG A 198 3.67 12.15 -0.11
C ARG A 198 4.94 12.38 -0.93
N VAL A 199 4.99 11.87 -2.16
CA VAL A 199 6.14 11.96 -3.07
C VAL A 199 5.81 12.84 -4.28
N ASP A 200 4.57 12.76 -4.76
CA ASP A 200 4.00 13.50 -5.88
C ASP A 200 2.57 13.89 -5.53
N SER A 201 2.33 15.18 -5.30
CA SER A 201 1.05 15.72 -4.86
C SER A 201 -0.04 15.73 -5.94
N THR A 202 0.14 15.02 -7.06
CA THR A 202 -0.84 14.95 -8.15
C THR A 202 -2.24 14.56 -7.66
N MET A 203 -2.36 13.68 -6.65
CA MET A 203 -3.68 13.20 -6.17
C MET A 203 -4.47 14.26 -5.40
N SER A 204 -3.80 15.22 -4.78
CA SER A 204 -4.40 16.34 -4.04
C SER A 204 -4.52 17.63 -4.87
N GLN A 205 -3.99 17.66 -6.09
CA GLN A 205 -4.10 18.84 -6.94
C GLN A 205 -5.57 19.17 -7.27
N PRO A 206 -5.99 20.43 -7.09
CA PRO A 206 -7.35 20.83 -7.41
C PRO A 206 -7.58 20.81 -8.92
N ILE A 207 -8.76 20.35 -9.33
CA ILE A 207 -9.28 20.44 -10.69
C ILE A 207 -10.72 20.98 -10.63
N GLU A 208 -11.14 21.70 -11.65
CA GLU A 208 -12.51 22.22 -11.75
C GLU A 208 -13.36 21.27 -12.60
N ARG A 209 -14.57 20.94 -12.14
CA ARG A 209 -15.55 20.15 -12.91
C ARG A 209 -16.93 20.81 -12.83
N PRO A 210 -17.73 20.79 -13.91
CA PRO A 210 -19.06 21.38 -13.95
C PRO A 210 -20.11 20.45 -13.28
N THR A 211 -19.94 20.17 -11.99
CA THR A 211 -20.79 19.23 -11.22
C THR A 211 -21.75 19.91 -10.27
N GLY A 212 -21.65 21.24 -10.10
CA GLY A 212 -22.54 21.99 -9.24
C GLY A 212 -23.95 22.13 -9.83
N PRO A 213 -24.89 22.69 -9.06
CA PRO A 213 -26.22 23.06 -9.55
C PRO A 213 -26.09 23.88 -10.84
N ALA A 214 -26.91 23.59 -11.86
CA ALA A 214 -26.85 24.24 -13.17
C ALA A 214 -25.48 24.13 -13.92
N GLY A 215 -24.63 23.17 -13.55
CA GLY A 215 -23.32 22.96 -14.19
C GLY A 215 -22.22 23.91 -13.69
N GLU A 216 -22.42 24.51 -12.51
CA GLU A 216 -21.40 25.31 -11.85
C GLU A 216 -20.08 24.53 -11.66
N ALA A 217 -18.97 25.25 -11.82
CA ALA A 217 -17.65 24.70 -11.56
C ALA A 217 -17.47 24.47 -10.06
N GLU A 218 -17.14 23.24 -9.71
CA GLU A 218 -16.79 22.84 -8.35
C GLU A 218 -15.34 22.34 -8.33
N ALA A 219 -14.65 22.59 -7.21
CA ALA A 219 -13.33 22.04 -6.96
C ALA A 219 -13.42 20.54 -6.63
N TRP A 220 -12.55 19.78 -7.29
CA TRP A 220 -12.31 18.35 -7.16
C TRP A 220 -10.81 18.09 -7.05
N THR A 221 -10.46 16.84 -6.77
CA THR A 221 -9.09 16.33 -6.94
C THR A 221 -9.12 15.01 -7.72
N PRO A 222 -8.03 14.58 -8.37
CA PRO A 222 -7.95 13.27 -9.01
C PRO A 222 -8.34 12.11 -8.06
N PHE A 223 -8.01 12.24 -6.77
CA PHE A 223 -8.47 11.31 -5.74
C PHE A 223 -10.00 11.23 -5.66
N THR A 224 -10.68 12.37 -5.49
CA THR A 224 -12.15 12.38 -5.36
C THR A 224 -12.87 11.97 -6.65
N VAL A 225 -12.29 12.20 -7.83
CA VAL A 225 -12.81 11.68 -9.10
C VAL A 225 -12.75 10.15 -9.12
N GLY A 226 -11.64 9.56 -8.70
CA GLY A 226 -11.54 8.12 -8.58
C GLY A 226 -12.50 7.55 -7.53
N LEU A 227 -12.65 8.23 -6.39
CA LEU A 227 -13.60 7.84 -5.35
C LEU A 227 -15.05 7.89 -5.85
N GLU A 228 -15.44 8.91 -6.63
CA GLU A 228 -16.75 8.96 -7.31
C GLU A 228 -16.92 7.76 -8.24
N ALA A 229 -15.91 7.46 -9.05
CA ALA A 229 -15.98 6.35 -10.00
C ALA A 229 -16.18 5.00 -9.30
N LEU A 230 -15.47 4.74 -8.20
CA LEU A 230 -15.65 3.56 -7.37
C LEU A 230 -17.05 3.51 -6.74
N THR A 231 -17.52 4.65 -6.21
CA THR A 231 -18.86 4.78 -5.60
C THR A 231 -19.96 4.44 -6.60
N ARG A 232 -19.89 4.96 -7.83
CA ARG A 232 -20.88 4.68 -8.89
C ARG A 232 -20.85 3.23 -9.36
N ALA A 233 -19.68 2.59 -9.35
CA ALA A 233 -19.55 1.20 -9.78
C ALA A 233 -20.15 0.23 -8.75
N PHE A 234 -19.95 0.48 -7.46
CA PHE A 234 -20.35 -0.43 -6.38
C PHE A 234 -21.72 -0.16 -5.81
N LEU A 235 -22.26 1.05 -5.97
CA LEU A 235 -23.53 1.43 -5.36
C LEU A 235 -24.60 1.67 -6.42
N GLU A 236 -25.84 1.55 -5.97
CA GLU A 236 -27.03 1.94 -6.70
C GLU A 236 -28.07 2.52 -5.75
N VAL A 237 -29.04 3.21 -6.33
CA VAL A 237 -30.17 3.71 -5.57
C VAL A 237 -30.95 2.53 -5.00
N ASP A 238 -31.31 2.62 -3.72
CA ASP A 238 -32.19 1.64 -3.11
C ASP A 238 -33.66 1.97 -3.50
N PRO A 239 -34.33 1.12 -4.29
CA PRO A 239 -35.71 1.35 -4.69
C PRO A 239 -36.71 1.16 -3.54
N ASP A 240 -36.32 0.42 -2.50
CA ASP A 240 -37.18 0.09 -1.36
C ASP A 240 -36.95 1.05 -0.17
N TRP A 241 -36.02 1.99 -0.32
CA TRP A 241 -35.69 2.93 0.73
C TRP A 241 -36.80 3.95 0.99
N THR A 242 -37.06 4.20 2.26
CA THR A 242 -37.96 5.24 2.74
C THR A 242 -37.19 6.24 3.59
N PRO A 243 -37.36 7.56 3.40
CA PRO A 243 -36.71 8.56 4.22
C PRO A 243 -36.95 8.31 5.71
N PRO A 244 -35.90 8.36 6.56
CA PRO A 244 -36.09 8.25 8.00
C PRO A 244 -36.99 9.39 8.49
N ASP A 245 -38.01 9.07 9.29
CA ASP A 245 -38.95 10.08 9.79
C ASP A 245 -38.19 11.11 10.65
N PRO A 246 -38.11 12.40 10.24
CA PRO A 246 -37.37 13.42 10.96
C PRO A 246 -37.92 13.70 12.37
N ALA A 247 -39.12 13.19 12.70
CA ALA A 247 -39.70 13.27 14.03
C ALA A 247 -39.22 12.16 14.99
N HIS A 248 -38.69 11.04 14.49
CA HIS A 248 -38.31 9.89 15.32
C HIS A 248 -36.87 9.97 15.87
N ASP A 249 -35.99 10.77 15.25
CA ASP A 249 -34.54 10.61 15.44
C ASP A 249 -33.80 11.78 16.13
N ARG A 250 -34.50 12.85 16.54
CA ARG A 250 -33.84 13.99 17.24
C ARG A 250 -33.41 13.69 18.69
N GLY A 251 -33.60 12.46 19.18
CA GLY A 251 -33.40 12.10 20.59
C GLY A 251 -32.35 11.02 20.88
N ALA A 252 -31.90 10.24 19.89
CA ALA A 252 -30.97 9.14 20.11
C ALA A 252 -29.66 9.39 19.34
N PRO A 253 -28.52 9.65 20.01
CA PRO A 253 -27.24 9.65 19.30
C PRO A 253 -27.06 8.28 18.68
N CYS A 254 -26.92 8.24 17.36
CA CYS A 254 -26.63 7.04 16.57
C CYS A 254 -25.29 6.46 17.06
N ARG A 255 -25.37 5.60 18.07
CA ARG A 255 -24.22 4.94 18.70
C ARG A 255 -24.09 3.59 18.01
N PRO A 256 -23.01 3.32 17.25
CA PRO A 256 -22.80 1.99 16.71
C PRO A 256 -22.71 1.01 17.88
N ALA A 257 -23.53 -0.04 17.84
CA ALA A 257 -23.56 -1.09 18.86
C ALA A 257 -22.18 -1.73 18.97
N ALA A 258 -21.52 -1.58 20.12
CA ALA A 258 -20.27 -2.25 20.41
C ALA A 258 -20.54 -3.76 20.53
N SER A 259 -20.08 -4.54 19.56
CA SER A 259 -20.16 -6.00 19.62
C SER A 259 -19.06 -6.55 20.52
N GLU A 260 -19.46 -7.34 21.52
CA GLU A 260 -18.56 -8.07 22.41
C GLU A 260 -17.91 -9.24 21.64
N VAL A 261 -16.58 -9.19 21.51
CA VAL A 261 -15.79 -10.22 20.81
C VAL A 261 -15.39 -11.32 21.79
N GLY A 262 -15.84 -12.54 21.53
CA GLY A 262 -15.48 -13.75 22.28
C GLY A 262 -14.02 -14.18 22.09
N SER A 263 -13.44 -14.78 23.13
CA SER A 263 -12.05 -15.27 23.18
C SER A 263 -11.87 -16.60 22.43
N PRO A 264 -10.74 -16.83 21.71
CA PRO A 264 -10.47 -18.13 21.10
C PRO A 264 -9.65 -19.05 22.01
N THR A 265 -10.00 -20.33 21.93
CA THR A 265 -9.46 -21.50 22.63
C THR A 265 -8.11 -21.96 22.07
N THR A 266 -7.27 -22.51 22.94
CA THR A 266 -5.93 -23.08 22.70
C THR A 266 -5.94 -24.31 21.78
N LEU A 267 -4.93 -24.42 20.90
CA LEU A 267 -4.65 -25.61 20.08
C LEU A 267 -3.35 -26.30 20.53
N GLU A 268 -3.41 -27.63 20.56
CA GLU A 268 -2.42 -28.62 21.00
C GLU A 268 -1.21 -28.75 20.05
N GLU A 269 -0.08 -29.16 20.63
CA GLU A 269 1.19 -29.52 19.99
C GLU A 269 1.11 -30.88 19.28
N CYS A 270 1.65 -30.95 18.06
CA CYS A 270 2.06 -32.21 17.42
C CYS A 270 3.56 -32.13 17.08
N THR A 271 4.35 -33.01 17.69
CA THR A 271 5.73 -33.34 17.32
C THR A 271 5.74 -34.56 16.40
N ASP A 272 6.63 -34.59 15.40
CA ASP A 272 7.34 -35.82 15.00
C ASP A 272 8.58 -35.54 14.13
N ASP A 273 9.58 -36.40 14.37
CA ASP A 273 10.95 -36.48 13.83
C ASP A 273 11.04 -36.88 12.34
N VAL A 274 12.23 -36.68 11.72
CA VAL A 274 12.93 -37.58 10.75
C VAL A 274 14.17 -36.87 10.12
N PRO A 275 15.22 -37.60 9.67
CA PRO A 275 16.61 -37.31 10.06
C PRO A 275 17.59 -36.80 8.96
N ALA A 276 18.82 -36.57 9.44
CA ALA A 276 20.03 -36.13 8.73
C ALA A 276 20.46 -37.01 7.53
N GLY A 277 20.89 -36.35 6.46
CA GLY A 277 21.51 -36.94 5.27
C GLY A 277 22.76 -36.17 4.82
N ALA A 278 23.78 -36.92 4.42
CA ALA A 278 25.19 -36.54 4.35
C ALA A 278 25.64 -35.75 3.11
N ALA A 279 26.81 -35.11 3.28
CA ALA A 279 27.57 -34.33 2.29
C ALA A 279 28.25 -35.18 1.19
N PRO A 280 28.62 -34.54 0.06
CA PRO A 280 29.80 -34.96 -0.70
C PRO A 280 30.79 -33.83 -1.01
N ARG A 281 32.03 -34.12 -0.59
CA ARG A 281 33.36 -33.94 -1.23
C ARG A 281 33.66 -32.76 -2.17
N ALA A 282 34.70 -32.04 -1.75
CA ALA A 282 35.45 -31.02 -2.48
C ALA A 282 36.24 -31.56 -3.68
N GLY A 283 36.21 -30.78 -4.78
CA GLY A 283 37.12 -30.87 -5.92
C GLY A 283 38.32 -29.90 -5.80
N PRO A 284 39.33 -30.03 -6.68
CA PRO A 284 40.67 -29.50 -6.48
C PRO A 284 40.80 -27.99 -6.73
N THR A 285 41.60 -27.38 -5.86
CA THR A 285 42.05 -25.99 -5.83
C THR A 285 42.88 -25.60 -7.05
N VAL A 286 42.41 -24.58 -7.80
CA VAL A 286 43.20 -23.79 -8.76
C VAL A 286 43.91 -22.67 -8.00
N GLY A 287 45.23 -22.55 -8.17
CA GLY A 287 46.06 -21.56 -7.47
C GLY A 287 45.71 -20.10 -7.83
N PRO A 288 45.95 -19.14 -6.93
CA PRO A 288 45.54 -17.76 -7.14
C PRO A 288 46.44 -17.07 -8.19
N ALA A 289 45.83 -16.69 -9.31
CA ALA A 289 46.36 -15.64 -10.16
C ALA A 289 46.42 -14.33 -9.36
N ALA A 290 47.50 -13.57 -9.52
CA ALA A 290 47.71 -12.30 -8.82
C ALA A 290 46.49 -11.37 -8.99
N PRO A 291 46.03 -10.68 -7.92
CA PRO A 291 44.79 -9.93 -7.97
C PRO A 291 44.94 -8.78 -8.96
N SER A 292 44.17 -8.84 -10.05
CA SER A 292 43.95 -7.68 -10.90
C SER A 292 43.35 -6.61 -9.99
N ARG A 293 44.00 -5.45 -9.96
CA ARG A 293 43.56 -4.31 -9.17
C ARG A 293 42.21 -3.88 -9.75
N ARG A 294 41.10 -4.36 -9.17
CA ARG A 294 39.74 -4.03 -9.62
C ARG A 294 39.62 -2.52 -9.74
N ARG A 295 39.04 -2.08 -10.85
CA ARG A 295 38.83 -0.66 -11.07
C ARG A 295 37.86 -0.14 -10.00
N ARG A 296 38.03 1.12 -9.61
CA ARG A 296 37.21 1.76 -8.57
C ARG A 296 35.71 1.55 -8.81
N GLU A 297 35.28 1.62 -10.07
CA GLU A 297 33.88 1.46 -10.47
C GLU A 297 33.38 0.02 -10.28
N GLU A 298 34.16 -0.98 -10.69
CA GLU A 298 33.83 -2.40 -10.50
C GLU A 298 33.67 -2.75 -9.01
N LEU A 299 34.51 -2.16 -8.15
CA LEU A 299 34.39 -2.34 -6.69
C LEU A 299 33.15 -1.62 -6.15
N ARG A 300 32.82 -0.44 -6.68
CA ARG A 300 31.62 0.32 -6.29
C ARG A 300 30.36 -0.48 -6.63
N GLU A 301 30.24 -0.94 -7.87
CA GLU A 301 29.11 -1.74 -8.37
C GLU A 301 28.94 -3.04 -7.58
N LEU A 302 30.03 -3.78 -7.33
CA LEU A 302 30.01 -4.98 -6.50
C LEU A 302 29.46 -4.71 -5.09
N LEU A 303 29.95 -3.66 -4.43
CA LEU A 303 29.55 -3.33 -3.07
C LEU A 303 28.11 -2.82 -3.01
N LEU A 304 27.64 -2.10 -4.03
CA LEU A 304 26.24 -1.68 -4.13
C LEU A 304 25.32 -2.87 -4.36
N SER A 305 25.63 -3.72 -5.34
CA SER A 305 24.86 -4.94 -5.61
C SER A 305 24.81 -5.85 -4.38
N THR A 306 25.95 -6.06 -3.70
CA THR A 306 25.97 -6.83 -2.45
C THR A 306 25.18 -6.13 -1.33
N GLY A 307 25.22 -4.81 -1.28
CA GLY A 307 24.43 -4.02 -0.35
C GLY A 307 22.93 -4.18 -0.55
N VAL A 308 22.49 -4.15 -1.82
CA VAL A 308 21.11 -4.45 -2.22
C VAL A 308 20.76 -5.89 -1.83
N ASP A 309 21.58 -6.88 -2.16
CA ASP A 309 21.33 -8.28 -1.82
C ASP A 309 21.20 -8.51 -0.31
N LEU A 310 22.05 -7.86 0.50
CA LEU A 310 21.94 -7.95 1.96
C LEU A 310 20.66 -7.30 2.48
N LEU A 311 20.27 -6.15 1.93
CA LEU A 311 19.02 -5.49 2.29
C LEU A 311 17.79 -6.36 1.96
N VAL A 312 17.94 -7.24 0.96
CA VAL A 312 16.93 -8.21 0.54
C VAL A 312 16.91 -9.43 1.45
N GLU A 313 18.08 -9.98 1.77
CA GLU A 313 18.21 -11.17 2.61
C GLU A 313 17.79 -10.88 4.05
N ASP A 314 18.15 -9.71 4.57
CA ASP A 314 17.90 -9.34 5.98
C ASP A 314 16.54 -8.68 6.21
N GLY A 315 15.85 -8.35 5.13
CA GLY A 315 14.66 -7.52 5.12
C GLY A 315 14.95 -6.07 5.53
N LEU A 316 14.11 -5.17 5.04
CA LEU A 316 14.17 -3.74 5.41
C LEU A 316 13.84 -3.50 6.89
N ALA A 317 13.28 -4.50 7.57
CA ALA A 317 12.87 -4.43 8.97
C ALA A 317 14.07 -4.27 9.91
N SER A 318 15.23 -4.75 9.47
CA SER A 318 16.52 -4.58 10.14
C SER A 318 17.13 -3.20 9.88
N GLY A 319 16.43 -2.27 9.21
CA GLY A 319 16.87 -0.90 8.96
C GLY A 319 18.08 -0.76 8.00
N ALA A 320 18.12 0.32 7.22
CA ALA A 320 19.31 0.64 6.42
C ALA A 320 20.56 0.84 7.31
N ALA A 321 20.35 1.18 8.59
CA ALA A 321 21.41 1.34 9.60
C ALA A 321 22.29 0.10 9.78
N HIS A 322 21.75 -1.12 9.58
CA HIS A 322 22.51 -2.38 9.69
C HIS A 322 23.32 -2.73 8.46
N LEU A 323 23.05 -2.04 7.36
CA LEU A 323 23.87 -2.16 6.16
C LEU A 323 25.19 -1.41 6.35
N GLY A 324 26.09 -2.02 7.12
CA GLY A 324 27.43 -1.51 7.39
C GLY A 324 28.47 -2.10 6.46
N PHE A 325 29.52 -1.34 6.17
CA PHE A 325 30.64 -1.79 5.32
C PHE A 325 31.20 -3.14 5.76
N ARG A 326 31.33 -3.38 7.06
CA ARG A 326 31.82 -4.66 7.59
C ARG A 326 31.02 -5.84 7.06
N ARG A 327 29.68 -5.77 7.15
CA ARG A 327 28.80 -6.86 6.74
C ARG A 327 28.86 -7.10 5.24
N VAL A 328 28.86 -6.01 4.46
CA VAL A 328 29.00 -6.06 3.00
C VAL A 328 30.35 -6.68 2.63
N PHE A 329 31.43 -6.30 3.31
CA PHE A 329 32.76 -6.84 3.05
C PHE A 329 32.86 -8.32 3.42
N ASP A 330 32.27 -8.73 4.54
CA ASP A 330 32.22 -10.14 4.96
C ASP A 330 31.43 -10.97 3.92
N ARG A 331 30.31 -10.44 3.39
CA ARG A 331 29.53 -11.08 2.32
C ARG A 331 30.28 -11.15 0.98
N VAL A 332 30.98 -10.08 0.60
CA VAL A 332 31.82 -10.05 -0.62
C VAL A 332 32.99 -11.04 -0.48
N GLU A 333 33.64 -11.09 0.68
CA GLU A 333 34.73 -12.03 0.95
C GLU A 333 34.23 -13.47 0.87
N ALA A 334 33.08 -13.78 1.47
CA ALA A 334 32.47 -15.10 1.39
C ALA A 334 32.13 -15.50 -0.06
N ALA A 335 31.66 -14.56 -0.87
CA ALA A 335 31.26 -14.82 -2.26
C ALA A 335 32.44 -14.86 -3.25
N THR A 336 33.50 -14.08 -3.02
CA THR A 336 34.56 -13.84 -4.01
C THR A 336 35.96 -14.24 -3.54
N GLY A 337 36.12 -14.63 -2.27
CA GLY A 337 37.41 -14.93 -1.65
C GLY A 337 38.32 -13.70 -1.46
N THR A 338 37.86 -12.50 -1.81
CA THR A 338 38.64 -11.26 -1.71
C THR A 338 37.97 -10.30 -0.75
N ARG A 339 38.68 -9.87 0.30
CA ARG A 339 38.16 -8.92 1.29
C ARG A 339 38.41 -7.47 0.88
N PRO A 340 37.37 -6.65 0.65
CA PRO A 340 37.56 -5.21 0.50
C PRO A 340 38.09 -4.59 1.80
N HIS A 341 38.93 -3.56 1.69
CA HIS A 341 39.48 -2.86 2.85
C HIS A 341 38.86 -1.47 2.99
N ASN A 342 38.67 -1.01 4.24
CA ASN A 342 38.14 0.33 4.55
C ASN A 342 38.89 1.44 3.79
N ALA A 343 40.22 1.39 3.72
CA ALA A 343 41.03 2.39 3.03
C ALA A 343 40.83 2.44 1.50
N ALA A 344 40.30 1.37 0.90
CA ALA A 344 39.95 1.34 -0.52
C ALA A 344 38.55 1.94 -0.81
N VAL A 345 37.71 2.02 0.22
CA VAL A 345 36.27 2.30 0.09
C VAL A 345 35.89 3.62 0.76
N ILE A 346 36.21 3.80 2.05
CA ILE A 346 35.87 4.98 2.84
C ILE A 346 36.82 6.13 2.50
N GLY A 347 36.26 7.31 2.22
CA GLY A 347 36.97 8.50 1.72
C GLY A 347 37.38 8.42 0.26
N ARG A 348 37.30 7.24 -0.37
CA ARG A 348 37.64 7.03 -1.79
C ARG A 348 36.42 6.85 -2.67
N ILE A 349 35.57 5.85 -2.38
CA ILE A 349 34.34 5.59 -3.12
C ILE A 349 33.18 6.34 -2.47
N TRP A 350 33.04 6.21 -1.15
CA TRP A 350 32.05 6.93 -0.35
C TRP A 350 32.73 7.71 0.76
N PRO A 351 32.27 8.93 1.09
CA PRO A 351 32.83 9.72 2.18
C PRO A 351 32.61 9.06 3.55
N ASN A 352 31.49 8.36 3.75
CA ASN A 352 31.11 7.70 4.99
C ASN A 352 30.07 6.59 4.74
N GLN A 353 29.65 5.90 5.80
CA GLN A 353 28.67 4.82 5.72
C GLN A 353 27.28 5.30 5.31
N ALA A 354 26.85 6.49 5.75
CA ALA A 354 25.54 7.04 5.39
C ALA A 354 25.41 7.26 3.88
N ALA A 355 26.48 7.77 3.23
CA ALA A 355 26.51 7.93 1.78
C ALA A 355 26.44 6.59 1.02
N PHE A 356 27.06 5.54 1.56
CA PHE A 356 26.93 4.19 1.00
C PHE A 356 25.50 3.64 1.15
N GLN A 357 24.91 3.77 2.35
CA GLN A 357 23.53 3.34 2.60
C GLN A 357 22.54 4.08 1.70
N GLN A 358 22.73 5.39 1.53
CA GLN A 358 21.93 6.19 0.61
C GLN A 358 22.06 5.68 -0.83
N ASP A 359 23.28 5.43 -1.32
CA ASP A 359 23.48 4.91 -2.68
C ASP A 359 22.85 3.53 -2.88
N VAL A 360 22.87 2.66 -1.85
CA VAL A 360 22.16 1.36 -1.92
C VAL A 360 20.65 1.58 -2.06
N LEU A 361 20.05 2.49 -1.29
CA LEU A 361 18.63 2.82 -1.43
C LEU A 361 18.32 3.38 -2.82
N LEU A 362 19.20 4.23 -3.37
CA LEU A 362 19.07 4.77 -4.72
C LEU A 362 19.14 3.65 -5.78
N SER A 363 20.02 2.65 -5.60
CA SER A 363 20.09 1.48 -6.48
C SER A 363 18.80 0.66 -6.47
N VAL A 364 18.20 0.43 -5.29
CA VAL A 364 16.90 -0.27 -5.19
C VAL A 364 15.80 0.47 -5.96
N VAL A 365 15.76 1.81 -5.84
CA VAL A 365 14.77 2.63 -6.54
C VAL A 365 14.96 2.57 -8.05
N ALA A 366 16.21 2.59 -8.53
CA ALA A 366 16.52 2.46 -9.95
C ALA A 366 16.06 1.11 -10.52
N GLU A 367 16.37 -0.01 -9.86
CA GLU A 367 15.98 -1.36 -10.30
C GLU A 367 14.46 -1.56 -10.37
N ALA A 368 13.71 -0.94 -9.45
CA ALA A 368 12.26 -1.12 -9.37
C ALA A 368 11.51 -0.56 -10.58
N THR A 369 12.08 0.46 -11.23
CA THR A 369 11.49 1.12 -12.40
C THR A 369 11.36 0.15 -13.60
N GLU A 370 12.12 -0.94 -13.62
CA GLU A 370 12.12 -1.94 -14.71
C GLU A 370 11.02 -3.01 -14.59
N ILE A 371 10.46 -3.25 -13.39
CA ILE A 371 9.52 -4.37 -13.13
C ILE A 371 8.25 -4.24 -13.98
N MET A 372 7.80 -3.02 -14.21
CA MET A 372 6.52 -2.73 -14.87
C MET A 372 6.62 -2.80 -16.40
N ALA A 373 7.70 -3.39 -16.92
CA ALA A 373 7.94 -3.54 -18.34
C ALA A 373 7.20 -4.70 -19.00
N GLY A 374 7.07 -5.85 -18.32
CA GLY A 374 6.61 -7.10 -18.95
C GLY A 374 5.17 -7.05 -19.47
N THR A 375 4.25 -6.40 -18.75
CA THR A 375 2.84 -6.30 -19.14
C THR A 375 2.62 -5.48 -20.41
N ALA A 376 3.55 -4.59 -20.75
CA ALA A 376 3.48 -3.75 -21.94
C ALA A 376 3.58 -4.56 -23.25
N ASP A 377 4.38 -5.62 -23.25
CA ASP A 377 4.76 -6.35 -24.46
C ASP A 377 3.65 -7.30 -24.93
N GLU A 378 2.78 -7.73 -24.02
CA GLU A 378 1.64 -8.61 -24.32
C GLU A 378 0.38 -7.86 -24.80
N LEU A 379 0.35 -6.53 -24.63
CA LEU A 379 -0.84 -5.73 -24.89
C LEU A 379 -1.16 -5.57 -26.39
N PRO A 380 -0.21 -5.27 -27.30
CA PRO A 380 -0.52 -5.06 -28.72
C PRO A 380 -1.18 -6.27 -29.41
N PRO A 381 -0.73 -7.52 -29.20
CA PRO A 381 -1.43 -8.70 -29.75
C PRO A 381 -2.87 -8.83 -29.25
N ALA A 382 -3.13 -8.54 -27.97
CA ALA A 382 -4.48 -8.62 -27.40
C ALA A 382 -5.44 -7.60 -28.04
N LEU A 383 -4.96 -6.38 -28.33
CA LEU A 383 -5.77 -5.32 -28.94
C LEU A 383 -6.34 -5.68 -30.31
N VAL A 384 -5.63 -6.50 -31.10
CA VAL A 384 -6.10 -6.94 -32.43
C VAL A 384 -7.41 -7.74 -32.33
N THR A 385 -7.65 -8.39 -31.19
CA THR A 385 -8.83 -9.23 -30.96
C THR A 385 -10.03 -8.46 -30.42
N PHE A 386 -9.86 -7.18 -30.06
CA PHE A 386 -10.90 -6.41 -29.41
C PHE A 386 -11.98 -5.95 -30.40
N ASP A 387 -13.23 -6.25 -30.04
CA ASP A 387 -14.39 -5.75 -30.76
C ASP A 387 -14.58 -4.27 -30.45
N ARG A 388 -14.62 -3.47 -31.51
CA ARG A 388 -14.81 -2.01 -31.50
C ARG A 388 -16.00 -1.55 -32.35
N SER A 389 -16.82 -2.51 -32.80
CA SER A 389 -17.92 -2.28 -33.75
C SER A 389 -19.03 -1.40 -33.18
N THR A 390 -19.25 -1.45 -31.87
CA THR A 390 -20.21 -0.59 -31.15
C THR A 390 -19.60 0.00 -29.88
N VAL A 391 -20.27 1.00 -29.31
CA VAL A 391 -19.88 1.59 -28.01
C VAL A 391 -19.86 0.52 -26.91
N GLU A 392 -20.88 -0.33 -26.86
CA GLU A 392 -21.00 -1.42 -25.89
C GLU A 392 -19.87 -2.45 -26.08
N ALA A 393 -19.52 -2.77 -27.33
CA ALA A 393 -18.42 -3.66 -27.64
C ALA A 393 -17.06 -3.08 -27.19
N ARG A 394 -16.83 -1.78 -27.42
CA ARG A 394 -15.62 -1.07 -26.95
C ARG A 394 -15.50 -1.13 -25.43
N TRP A 395 -16.57 -0.85 -24.69
CA TRP A 395 -16.59 -0.95 -23.22
C TRP A 395 -16.42 -2.39 -22.73
N ARG A 396 -17.00 -3.38 -23.42
CA ARG A 396 -16.80 -4.80 -23.10
C ARG A 396 -15.33 -5.20 -23.29
N SER A 397 -14.71 -4.80 -24.40
CA SER A 397 -13.28 -5.04 -24.67
C SER A 397 -12.38 -4.39 -23.61
N LEU A 398 -12.69 -3.16 -23.20
CA LEU A 398 -11.98 -2.49 -22.10
C LEU A 398 -12.17 -3.22 -20.76
N GLY A 399 -13.38 -3.66 -20.46
CA GLY A 399 -13.68 -4.46 -19.27
C GLY A 399 -12.88 -5.77 -19.27
N GLN A 400 -12.85 -6.47 -20.40
CA GLN A 400 -12.08 -7.71 -20.55
C GLN A 400 -10.58 -7.48 -20.31
N LEU A 401 -10.02 -6.37 -20.82
CA LEU A 401 -8.64 -5.97 -20.54
C LEU A 401 -8.41 -5.75 -19.04
N CYS A 402 -9.33 -5.09 -18.34
CA CYS A 402 -9.23 -4.87 -16.89
C CYS A 402 -9.31 -6.18 -16.12
N ARG A 403 -10.19 -7.09 -16.53
CA ARG A 403 -10.38 -8.40 -15.91
C ARG A 403 -9.11 -9.24 -15.98
N THR A 404 -8.61 -9.51 -17.19
CA THR A 404 -7.46 -10.39 -17.39
C THR A 404 -6.15 -9.67 -17.09
N GLY A 405 -5.91 -8.51 -17.69
CA GLY A 405 -4.69 -7.73 -17.50
C GLY A 405 -4.55 -7.23 -16.08
N GLY A 406 -5.64 -6.79 -15.45
CA GLY A 406 -5.61 -6.34 -14.05
C GLY A 406 -5.28 -7.46 -13.07
N ALA A 407 -5.87 -8.65 -13.25
CA ALA A 407 -5.57 -9.82 -12.42
C ALA A 407 -4.11 -10.24 -12.55
N LEU A 408 -3.60 -10.37 -13.78
CA LEU A 408 -2.20 -10.70 -14.05
C LEU A 408 -1.24 -9.65 -13.46
N THR A 409 -1.59 -8.38 -13.53
CA THR A 409 -0.73 -7.31 -12.98
C THR A 409 -0.65 -7.38 -11.45
N VAL A 410 -1.79 -7.58 -10.75
CA VAL A 410 -1.79 -7.74 -9.29
C VAL A 410 -1.00 -8.96 -8.87
N GLU A 411 -1.17 -10.09 -9.55
CA GLU A 411 -0.43 -11.32 -9.27
C GLU A 411 1.08 -11.11 -9.49
N ALA A 412 1.46 -10.54 -10.63
CA ALA A 412 2.87 -10.27 -10.96
C ALA A 412 3.53 -9.31 -9.96
N LEU A 413 2.84 -8.23 -9.56
CA LEU A 413 3.36 -7.30 -8.56
C LEU A 413 3.42 -7.94 -7.16
N GLY A 414 2.40 -8.70 -6.77
CA GLY A 414 2.35 -9.40 -5.49
C GLY A 414 3.47 -10.43 -5.34
N ALA A 415 3.85 -11.11 -6.43
CA ALA A 415 4.98 -12.04 -6.47
C ALA A 415 6.35 -11.34 -6.66
N SER A 416 6.38 -10.05 -6.99
CA SER A 416 7.61 -9.34 -7.32
C SER A 416 8.37 -8.88 -6.07
N ARG A 417 9.47 -9.59 -5.76
CA ARG A 417 10.41 -9.17 -4.70
C ARG A 417 10.96 -7.76 -4.95
N ARG A 418 11.18 -7.37 -6.20
CA ARG A 418 11.68 -6.03 -6.52
C ARG A 418 10.65 -4.94 -6.16
N TRP A 419 9.36 -5.20 -6.39
CA TRP A 419 8.28 -4.25 -6.06
C TRP A 419 8.14 -4.14 -4.54
N GLN A 420 8.16 -5.27 -3.83
CA GLN A 420 8.14 -5.29 -2.36
C GLN A 420 9.29 -4.49 -1.74
N ARG A 421 10.50 -4.59 -2.30
CA ARG A 421 11.66 -3.78 -1.87
C ARG A 421 11.42 -2.29 -2.09
N TRP A 422 10.92 -1.92 -3.25
CA TRP A 422 10.66 -0.53 -3.60
C TRP A 422 9.64 0.11 -2.66
N VAL A 423 8.54 -0.60 -2.40
CA VAL A 423 7.52 -0.20 -1.41
C VAL A 423 8.13 -0.08 -0.02
N GLY A 424 9.03 -1.00 0.34
CA GLY A 424 9.75 -0.92 1.60
C GLY A 424 10.72 0.27 1.72
N VAL A 425 11.43 0.63 0.65
CA VAL A 425 12.26 1.86 0.62
C VAL A 425 11.39 3.10 0.76
N TRP A 426 10.24 3.14 0.07
CA TRP A 426 9.27 4.20 0.23
C TRP A 426 8.78 4.32 1.69
N ALA A 427 8.47 3.18 2.30
CA ALA A 427 8.07 3.08 3.70
C ALA A 427 9.13 3.63 4.65
N LEU A 428 10.40 3.29 4.44
CA LEU A 428 11.52 3.82 5.25
C LEU A 428 11.65 5.35 5.09
N VAL A 429 11.55 5.87 3.87
CA VAL A 429 11.67 7.30 3.58
C VAL A 429 10.50 8.09 4.18
N THR A 430 9.29 7.54 4.14
CA THR A 430 8.09 8.23 4.64
C THR A 430 7.86 8.07 6.14
N ALA A 431 8.32 6.97 6.74
CA ALA A 431 8.29 6.74 8.18
C ALA A 431 9.48 7.37 8.94
N GLY A 432 10.45 7.94 8.21
CA GLY A 432 11.60 8.64 8.78
C GLY A 432 11.20 9.84 9.66
N SER A 433 12.04 10.16 10.64
CA SER A 433 11.79 11.31 11.53
C SER A 433 12.11 12.63 10.83
N GLU A 434 11.57 13.75 11.33
CA GLU A 434 11.91 15.10 10.84
C GLU A 434 13.43 15.37 10.83
N ARG A 435 14.19 14.73 11.74
CA ARG A 435 15.66 14.82 11.79
C ARG A 435 16.37 14.07 10.67
N SER A 436 15.71 13.14 9.97
CA SER A 436 16.27 12.42 8.82
C SER A 436 15.84 13.02 7.47
N VAL A 437 15.09 14.12 7.45
CA VAL A 437 14.53 14.69 6.21
C VAL A 437 15.64 15.08 5.24
N ASP A 438 16.69 15.77 5.71
CA ASP A 438 17.81 16.20 4.86
C ASP A 438 18.54 14.99 4.24
N ALA A 439 18.79 13.94 5.01
CA ALA A 439 19.44 12.72 4.55
C ALA A 439 18.56 11.89 3.58
N SER A 440 17.23 11.98 3.72
CA SER A 440 16.28 11.26 2.87
C SER A 440 15.93 11.96 1.56
N THR A 441 16.28 13.24 1.42
CA THR A 441 15.90 14.07 0.28
C THR A 441 16.32 13.47 -1.07
N PRO A 442 17.57 12.98 -1.25
CA PRO A 442 17.97 12.35 -2.51
C PRO A 442 17.16 11.09 -2.84
N VAL A 443 16.83 10.27 -1.84
CA VAL A 443 16.03 9.05 -2.03
C VAL A 443 14.59 9.40 -2.38
N ARG A 444 14.00 10.44 -1.75
CA ARG A 444 12.66 10.93 -2.09
C ARG A 444 12.59 11.45 -3.53
N GLU A 445 13.60 12.19 -3.95
CA GLU A 445 13.69 12.68 -5.33
C GLU A 445 13.85 11.53 -6.33
N ALA A 446 14.68 10.53 -6.01
CA ALA A 446 14.80 9.34 -6.84
C ALA A 446 13.48 8.55 -6.91
N LEU A 447 12.75 8.41 -5.80
CA LEU A 447 11.42 7.79 -5.78
C LEU A 447 10.47 8.57 -6.71
N ARG A 448 10.42 9.91 -6.57
CA ARG A 448 9.60 10.78 -7.42
C ARG A 448 9.92 10.63 -8.90
N GLN A 449 11.20 10.59 -9.25
CA GLN A 449 11.65 10.36 -10.63
C GLN A 449 11.26 8.96 -11.12
N GLY A 450 11.46 7.93 -10.31
CA GLY A 450 11.04 6.56 -10.62
C GLY A 450 9.55 6.45 -10.89
N PHE A 451 8.70 7.02 -10.00
CA PHE A 451 7.26 7.15 -10.23
C PHE A 451 6.95 7.88 -11.55
N GLY A 452 7.65 8.97 -11.82
CA GLY A 452 7.51 9.74 -13.05
C GLY A 452 7.74 8.89 -14.31
N VAL A 453 8.85 8.15 -14.35
CA VAL A 453 9.21 7.25 -15.46
C VAL A 453 8.17 6.13 -15.62
N THR A 454 7.80 5.47 -14.52
CA THR A 454 6.76 4.44 -14.52
C THR A 454 5.44 4.97 -15.06
N ALA A 455 4.98 6.12 -14.55
CA ALA A 455 3.72 6.69 -14.96
C ALA A 455 3.75 7.10 -16.44
N THR A 456 4.83 7.70 -16.95
CA THR A 456 4.96 7.99 -18.40
C THR A 456 4.84 6.73 -19.27
N ARG A 457 5.36 5.59 -18.79
CA ARG A 457 5.19 4.32 -19.51
C ARG A 457 3.73 3.85 -19.52
N TYR A 458 3.06 3.86 -18.37
CA TYR A 458 1.63 3.51 -18.29
C TYR A 458 0.75 4.47 -19.09
N GLU A 459 1.09 5.76 -19.12
CA GLU A 459 0.43 6.73 -20.00
C GLU A 459 0.55 6.30 -21.45
N GLY A 460 1.74 5.93 -21.94
CA GLY A 460 1.91 5.41 -23.29
C GLY A 460 1.02 4.20 -23.60
N LEU A 461 0.92 3.25 -22.66
CA LEU A 461 0.05 2.08 -22.80
C LEU A 461 -1.43 2.44 -22.79
N LEU A 462 -1.87 3.27 -21.85
CA LEU A 462 -3.25 3.71 -21.76
C LEU A 462 -3.63 4.53 -22.99
N LEU A 463 -2.75 5.39 -23.51
CA LEU A 463 -3.00 6.15 -24.73
C LEU A 463 -3.23 5.23 -25.94
N LEU A 464 -2.42 4.17 -26.05
CA LEU A 464 -2.56 3.16 -27.08
C LEU A 464 -3.92 2.42 -26.97
N VAL A 465 -4.32 1.99 -25.77
CA VAL A 465 -5.62 1.33 -25.53
C VAL A 465 -6.79 2.27 -25.82
N VAL A 466 -6.73 3.48 -25.25
CA VAL A 466 -7.77 4.52 -25.36
C VAL A 466 -7.96 4.92 -26.81
N GLY A 467 -6.89 5.18 -27.54
CA GLY A 467 -6.94 5.52 -28.97
C GLY A 467 -7.43 4.35 -29.83
N HIS A 468 -6.98 3.12 -29.56
CA HIS A 468 -7.39 1.94 -30.33
C HIS A 468 -8.88 1.62 -30.17
N LEU A 469 -9.42 1.79 -28.97
CA LEU A 469 -10.83 1.54 -28.65
C LEU A 469 -11.74 2.74 -28.90
N GLY A 470 -11.21 3.88 -29.34
CA GLY A 470 -12.01 5.08 -29.64
C GLY A 470 -12.62 5.71 -28.38
N PHE A 471 -11.81 5.83 -27.34
CA PHE A 471 -12.12 6.59 -26.13
C PHE A 471 -11.32 7.89 -26.10
N ARG A 472 -11.77 8.84 -25.29
CA ARG A 472 -11.04 10.03 -24.91
C ARG A 472 -11.20 10.31 -23.42
N LEU A 473 -10.29 11.09 -22.85
CA LEU A 473 -10.43 11.57 -21.48
C LEU A 473 -11.62 12.54 -21.37
N ARG A 474 -12.32 12.50 -20.24
CA ARG A 474 -13.35 13.49 -19.93
C ARG A 474 -12.74 14.89 -19.77
N PRO A 475 -13.50 15.97 -20.04
CA PRO A 475 -13.01 17.34 -19.89
C PRO A 475 -12.42 17.61 -18.50
N GLY A 476 -11.27 18.30 -18.47
CA GLY A 476 -10.54 18.63 -17.24
C GLY A 476 -9.67 17.51 -16.67
N LEU A 477 -9.75 16.28 -17.23
CA LEU A 477 -8.90 15.16 -16.83
C LEU A 477 -7.72 14.99 -17.76
N THR A 478 -6.60 14.54 -17.18
CA THR A 478 -5.37 14.23 -17.90
C THR A 478 -5.05 12.75 -17.81
N LEU A 479 -4.21 12.27 -18.72
CA LEU A 479 -3.74 10.88 -18.68
C LEU A 479 -2.90 10.61 -17.42
N ARG A 480 -2.22 11.64 -16.90
CA ARG A 480 -1.51 11.61 -15.62
C ARG A 480 -2.47 11.37 -14.46
N HIS A 481 -3.62 12.05 -14.42
CA HIS A 481 -4.61 11.83 -13.37
C HIS A 481 -5.12 10.38 -13.37
N LEU A 482 -5.51 9.86 -14.54
CA LEU A 482 -5.96 8.46 -14.68
C LEU A 482 -4.86 7.48 -14.27
N THR A 483 -3.65 7.67 -14.82
CA THR A 483 -2.52 6.77 -14.55
C THR A 483 -2.17 6.75 -13.07
N THR A 484 -2.08 7.92 -12.42
CA THR A 484 -1.81 8.04 -10.98
C THR A 484 -2.92 7.38 -10.15
N ALA A 485 -4.20 7.54 -10.51
CA ALA A 485 -5.30 6.88 -9.82
C ALA A 485 -5.27 5.35 -9.97
N ALA A 486 -5.06 4.83 -11.20
CA ALA A 486 -5.01 3.40 -11.46
C ALA A 486 -3.83 2.71 -10.76
N THR A 487 -2.68 3.38 -10.73
CA THR A 487 -1.48 2.86 -10.07
C THR A 487 -1.49 3.08 -8.56
N ALA A 488 -2.16 4.11 -8.04
CA ALA A 488 -2.50 4.19 -6.61
C ALA A 488 -3.36 2.99 -6.20
N LEU A 489 -4.39 2.67 -6.99
CA LEU A 489 -5.28 1.55 -6.70
C LEU A 489 -4.50 0.22 -6.63
N ILE A 490 -3.62 -0.04 -7.61
CA ILE A 490 -2.87 -1.30 -7.63
C ILE A 490 -1.89 -1.38 -6.46
N GLU A 491 -1.19 -0.29 -6.13
CA GLU A 491 -0.25 -0.26 -5.00
C GLU A 491 -0.96 -0.54 -3.67
N GLY A 492 -2.10 0.09 -3.44
CA GLY A 492 -2.91 -0.17 -2.25
C GLY A 492 -3.45 -1.61 -2.20
N CYS A 493 -3.91 -2.14 -3.33
CA CYS A 493 -4.37 -3.53 -3.41
C CYS A 493 -3.23 -4.52 -3.13
N VAL A 494 -2.04 -4.30 -3.70
CA VAL A 494 -0.89 -5.21 -3.54
C VAL A 494 -0.31 -5.10 -2.13
N LEU A 495 -0.34 -3.93 -1.49
CA LEU A 495 0.02 -3.78 -0.07
C LEU A 495 -0.82 -4.66 0.85
N ARG A 496 -2.09 -4.85 0.50
CA ARG A 496 -3.05 -5.70 1.20
C ARG A 496 -3.02 -7.16 0.70
N TYR A 497 -2.31 -7.44 -0.39
CA TYR A 497 -2.21 -8.74 -1.03
C TYR A 497 -1.14 -9.61 -0.36
N GLN A 498 -1.52 -10.41 0.63
CA GLN A 498 -0.58 -11.24 1.40
C GLN A 498 -0.34 -12.64 0.80
N GLY A 499 -0.10 -12.78 -0.51
CA GLY A 499 0.42 -14.00 -1.17
C GLY A 499 -0.34 -15.34 -0.99
N ARG A 500 -1.37 -15.40 -0.14
CA ARG A 500 -2.11 -16.62 0.25
C ARG A 500 -3.56 -16.37 0.62
N ALA A 501 -3.92 -15.16 1.05
CA ALA A 501 -5.32 -14.79 1.18
C ALA A 501 -5.76 -14.09 -0.10
N ARG A 502 -6.78 -14.65 -0.77
CA ARG A 502 -7.61 -14.00 -1.77
C ARG A 502 -8.39 -12.82 -1.14
N SER A 503 -7.75 -12.00 -0.31
CA SER A 503 -8.37 -11.07 0.65
C SER A 503 -9.06 -9.88 -0.03
N THR A 504 -8.62 -9.48 -1.22
CA THR A 504 -9.39 -8.53 -2.04
C THR A 504 -10.68 -9.16 -2.57
N GLY A 505 -10.82 -10.49 -2.53
CA GLY A 505 -12.02 -11.21 -2.95
C GLY A 505 -12.11 -11.32 -4.47
N PHE A 506 -12.77 -12.40 -4.89
CA PHE A 506 -13.26 -12.53 -6.26
C PHE A 506 -14.75 -12.18 -6.28
N VAL A 507 -15.21 -11.71 -7.42
CA VAL A 507 -16.61 -11.50 -7.71
C VAL A 507 -16.93 -12.12 -9.05
N VAL A 508 -18.05 -12.85 -9.11
CA VAL A 508 -18.55 -13.43 -10.35
C VAL A 508 -19.52 -12.43 -10.96
N ARG A 509 -19.31 -12.07 -12.23
CA ARG A 509 -20.16 -11.12 -12.97
C ARG A 509 -20.59 -11.73 -14.30
N PRO A 510 -21.82 -11.47 -14.78
CA PRO A 510 -22.32 -11.95 -16.06
C PRO A 510 -21.75 -11.10 -17.22
N THR A 511 -20.43 -11.10 -17.40
CA THR A 511 -19.72 -10.26 -18.39
C THR A 511 -19.23 -11.03 -19.61
N GLY A 512 -19.30 -12.36 -19.57
CA GLY A 512 -18.87 -13.22 -20.67
C GLY A 512 -19.80 -13.14 -21.89
N PRO A 513 -19.41 -13.81 -22.99
CA PRO A 513 -20.27 -13.94 -24.17
C PRO A 513 -21.66 -14.46 -23.76
N ASN A 514 -22.72 -13.83 -24.27
CA ASN A 514 -24.11 -14.16 -23.92
C ASN A 514 -24.48 -14.00 -22.43
N GLY A 515 -23.70 -13.23 -21.65
CA GLY A 515 -23.95 -13.02 -20.22
C GLY A 515 -23.43 -14.14 -19.33
N GLU A 516 -22.49 -14.94 -19.83
CA GLU A 516 -21.80 -15.96 -19.03
C GLU A 516 -21.11 -15.35 -17.80
N ASP A 517 -21.14 -16.09 -16.70
CA ASP A 517 -20.48 -15.75 -15.45
C ASP A 517 -18.96 -15.84 -15.60
N GLU A 518 -18.27 -14.73 -15.36
CA GLU A 518 -16.83 -14.64 -15.35
C GLU A 518 -16.32 -14.20 -13.98
N GLU A 519 -15.17 -14.73 -13.57
CA GLU A 519 -14.50 -14.34 -12.34
C GLU A 519 -13.70 -13.05 -12.56
N TRP A 520 -13.85 -12.12 -11.61
CA TRP A 520 -13.14 -10.84 -11.55
C TRP A 520 -12.45 -10.71 -10.19
N THR A 521 -11.25 -10.12 -10.18
CA THR A 521 -10.68 -9.60 -8.93
C THR A 521 -11.36 -8.27 -8.58
N VAL A 522 -11.46 -7.95 -7.29
CA VAL A 522 -11.96 -6.63 -6.86
C VAL A 522 -11.08 -5.48 -7.37
N PHE A 523 -9.78 -5.70 -7.53
CA PHE A 523 -8.89 -4.75 -8.22
C PHE A 523 -9.33 -4.50 -9.67
N SER A 524 -9.60 -5.55 -10.45
CA SER A 524 -10.04 -5.42 -11.84
C SER A 524 -11.35 -4.65 -11.97
N VAL A 525 -12.29 -4.84 -11.03
CA VAL A 525 -13.53 -4.06 -10.97
C VAL A 525 -13.23 -2.59 -10.68
N GLY A 526 -12.35 -2.31 -9.71
CA GLY A 526 -11.92 -0.95 -9.41
C GLY A 526 -11.21 -0.26 -10.58
N LEU A 527 -10.34 -0.99 -11.29
CA LEU A 527 -9.65 -0.48 -12.49
C LEU A 527 -10.65 -0.15 -13.60
N GLU A 528 -11.62 -1.03 -13.87
CA GLU A 528 -12.70 -0.77 -14.83
C GLU A 528 -13.50 0.48 -14.41
N ALA A 529 -13.84 0.60 -13.13
CA ALA A 529 -14.57 1.75 -12.59
C ALA A 529 -13.79 3.05 -12.80
N LEU A 530 -12.49 3.08 -12.47
CA LEU A 530 -11.62 4.24 -12.72
C LEU A 530 -11.60 4.59 -14.21
N LEU A 531 -11.42 3.63 -15.10
CA LEU A 531 -11.43 3.91 -16.55
C LEU A 531 -12.77 4.48 -17.02
N ARG A 532 -13.91 3.97 -16.54
CA ARG A 532 -15.23 4.53 -16.84
C ARG A 532 -15.45 5.93 -16.27
N GLY A 533 -14.85 6.21 -15.11
CA GLY A 533 -14.90 7.52 -14.47
C GLY A 533 -14.07 8.57 -15.22
N PHE A 534 -12.95 8.17 -15.81
CA PHE A 534 -12.00 9.08 -16.46
C PHE A 534 -12.16 9.19 -17.98
N LEU A 535 -12.77 8.19 -18.61
CA LEU A 535 -12.93 8.10 -20.06
C LEU A 535 -14.38 8.29 -20.48
N GLU A 536 -14.55 8.75 -21.71
CA GLU A 536 -15.80 8.73 -22.46
C GLU A 536 -15.54 8.33 -23.91
N VAL A 537 -16.59 7.95 -24.63
CA VAL A 537 -16.46 7.56 -26.04
C VAL A 537 -16.04 8.78 -26.86
N ASP A 538 -15.09 8.58 -27.75
CA ASP A 538 -14.78 9.58 -28.76
C ASP A 538 -15.76 9.44 -29.93
N GLU A 539 -16.76 10.32 -29.98
CA GLU A 539 -17.78 10.35 -31.04
C GLU A 539 -17.19 10.58 -32.44
N GLY A 540 -15.92 11.01 -32.54
CA GLY A 540 -15.20 11.18 -33.81
C GLY A 540 -14.48 9.94 -34.34
N SER A 541 -14.55 8.78 -33.66
CA SER A 541 -13.67 7.61 -33.88
C SER A 541 -14.30 6.35 -34.45
#